data_AF-A0A926EW86-F1
#
_entry.id   AF-A0A926EW86-F1
#
_cell.length_a   1.000
_cell.length_b   1.000
_cell.length_c   1.000
_cell.angle_alpha   90.00
_cell.angle_beta   90.00
_cell.angle_gamma   90.00
#
_symmetry.space_group_name_H-M   'P 1'
#
loop_
_entity.id
_entity.type
_entity.pdbx_description
1 polymer ?
#
loop_
_entity_poly.entity_id
_entity_poly.type
_entity_poly.pdbx_seq_one_letter_code
_entity_poly.pdbx_strand_id
1 'polypeptide(L)'
;MPADEVDEIKEKRKQYYQKNRIEICKKTIGIYCDRSIEKIQKVYSREVKALYEKYPFEEYGDRLIKTILLQYGIREGKYECAECYEAGVMAYVYSMNRFAVIECIYIKAYIKKIINIYIKCALVICNESRNICKENGFRHIELDQIDNINKY
;
A
#
# COMPACT_ATOMS: atom_id res chain seq x y z
N MET A 1 -24.99 9.50 19.43
CA MET A 1 -24.90 10.27 18.17
C MET A 1 -26.04 9.84 17.27
N PRO A 2 -26.83 10.77 16.75
CA PRO A 2 -27.85 10.49 15.73
C PRO A 2 -27.22 9.96 14.43
N ALA A 3 -27.96 9.14 13.69
CA ALA A 3 -27.47 8.48 12.47
C ALA A 3 -27.05 9.49 11.38
N ASP A 4 -27.76 10.61 11.28
CA ASP A 4 -27.52 11.64 10.26
C ASP A 4 -26.17 12.35 10.45
N GLU A 5 -25.74 12.59 11.71
CA GLU A 5 -24.42 13.14 12.02
C GLU A 5 -23.29 12.17 11.66
N VAL A 6 -23.50 10.86 11.82
CA VAL A 6 -22.50 9.83 11.48
C VAL A 6 -22.27 9.79 9.96
N ASP A 7 -23.34 9.89 9.18
CA ASP A 7 -23.26 9.83 7.72
C ASP A 7 -22.67 11.12 7.12
N GLU A 8 -22.98 12.28 7.68
CA GLU A 8 -22.34 13.54 7.28
C GLU A 8 -20.81 13.52 7.52
N ILE A 9 -20.37 12.96 8.66
CA ILE A 9 -18.94 12.80 8.97
C ILE A 9 -18.27 11.85 7.97
N LYS A 10 -18.91 10.72 7.62
CA LYS A 10 -18.37 9.79 6.63
C LYS A 10 -18.20 10.45 5.27
N GLU A 11 -19.19 11.22 4.84
CA GLU A 11 -19.15 11.87 3.53
C GLU A 11 -18.06 12.95 3.49
N LYS A 12 -17.92 13.77 4.54
CA LYS A 12 -16.80 14.72 4.66
C LYS A 12 -15.43 14.04 4.62
N ARG A 13 -15.27 12.91 5.33
CA ARG A 13 -14.01 12.13 5.30
C ARG A 13 -13.72 11.56 3.91
N LYS A 14 -14.74 11.07 3.22
CA LYS A 14 -14.63 10.55 1.86
C LYS A 14 -14.19 11.64 0.89
N GLN A 15 -14.82 12.81 0.94
CA GLN A 15 -14.45 13.97 0.11
C GLN A 15 -13.02 14.43 0.39
N TYR A 16 -12.63 14.52 1.67
CA TYR A 16 -11.26 14.85 2.06
C TYR A 16 -10.26 13.82 1.51
N TYR A 17 -10.54 12.53 1.65
CA TYR A 17 -9.68 11.49 1.09
C TYR A 17 -9.57 11.63 -0.43
N GLN A 18 -10.69 11.78 -1.16
CA GLN A 18 -10.63 11.89 -2.62
C GLN A 18 -9.78 13.07 -3.08
N LYS A 19 -9.91 14.23 -2.42
CA LYS A 19 -9.13 15.43 -2.74
C LYS A 19 -7.63 15.27 -2.46
N ASN A 20 -7.26 14.50 -1.42
CA ASN A 20 -5.88 14.41 -0.94
C ASN A 20 -5.26 13.02 -1.10
N ARG A 21 -5.91 12.10 -1.84
CA ARG A 21 -5.58 10.67 -1.84
C ARG A 21 -4.13 10.41 -2.21
N ILE A 22 -3.59 11.11 -3.21
CA ILE A 22 -2.21 10.92 -3.66
C ILE A 22 -1.24 11.29 -2.56
N GLU A 23 -1.38 12.49 -1.97
CA GLU A 23 -0.50 12.95 -0.89
C GLU A 23 -0.59 12.04 0.33
N ILE A 24 -1.81 11.62 0.71
CA ILE A 24 -2.03 10.66 1.81
C ILE A 24 -1.29 9.34 1.52
N CYS A 25 -1.41 8.80 0.31
CA CYS A 25 -0.74 7.56 -0.08
C CYS A 25 0.79 7.71 -0.06
N LYS A 26 1.33 8.80 -0.63
CA LYS A 26 2.77 9.11 -0.63
C LYS A 26 3.33 9.21 0.78
N LYS A 27 2.64 9.96 1.67
CA LYS A 27 3.03 10.07 3.09
C LYS A 27 2.94 8.75 3.85
N THR A 28 1.92 7.95 3.56
CA THR A 28 1.73 6.64 4.19
C THR A 28 2.89 5.72 3.88
N ILE A 29 3.22 5.56 2.59
CA ILE A 29 4.29 4.65 2.15
C ILE A 29 5.67 5.20 2.53
N GLY A 30 6.00 6.44 2.16
CA GLY A 30 7.38 6.94 2.21
C GLY A 30 7.78 7.78 3.43
N ILE A 31 6.87 8.04 4.38
CA ILE A 31 7.20 8.86 5.56
C ILE A 31 6.76 8.21 6.86
N TYR A 32 5.48 7.83 6.95
CA TYR A 32 4.94 7.29 8.20
C TYR A 32 5.42 5.87 8.48
N CYS A 33 5.57 5.07 7.43
CA CYS A 33 6.12 3.73 7.52
C CYS A 33 7.54 3.75 8.09
N ASP A 34 8.46 4.43 7.41
CA ASP A 34 9.89 4.45 7.75
C ASP A 34 10.14 4.99 9.15
N ARG A 35 9.53 6.13 9.49
CA ARG A 35 9.64 6.71 10.84
C ARG A 35 9.15 5.78 11.93
N SER A 36 8.12 4.98 11.65
CA SER A 36 7.62 4.00 12.62
C SER A 36 8.58 2.83 12.76
N ILE A 37 9.10 2.30 11.64
CA ILE A 37 10.04 1.19 11.64
C ILE A 37 11.31 1.59 12.40
N GLU A 38 11.92 2.73 12.04
CA GLU A 38 13.15 3.22 12.67
C GLU A 38 13.00 3.39 14.19
N LYS A 39 11.90 3.99 14.64
CA LYS A 39 11.65 4.21 16.07
C LYS A 39 11.51 2.90 16.82
N ILE A 40 10.81 1.93 16.25
CA ILE A 40 10.57 0.65 16.90
C ILE A 40 11.86 -0.18 16.91
N GLN A 41 12.59 -0.28 15.79
CA GLN A 41 13.83 -1.07 15.73
C GLN A 41 14.89 -0.56 16.70
N LYS A 42 14.95 0.76 16.97
CA LYS A 42 15.87 1.33 17.96
C LYS A 42 15.62 0.81 19.38
N VAL A 43 14.39 0.45 19.72
CA VAL A 43 14.00 0.10 21.10
C VAL A 43 13.69 -1.39 21.25
N TYR A 44 13.08 -2.01 20.25
CA TYR A 44 12.50 -3.36 20.30
C TYR A 44 13.10 -4.31 19.23
N SER A 45 14.38 -4.13 18.89
CA SER A 45 15.03 -4.91 17.83
C SER A 45 14.98 -6.42 18.07
N ARG A 46 15.06 -6.88 19.33
CA ARG A 46 15.04 -8.30 19.68
C ARG A 46 13.66 -8.91 19.46
N GLU A 47 12.61 -8.21 19.86
CA GLU A 47 11.22 -8.60 19.68
C GLU A 47 10.85 -8.64 18.20
N VAL A 48 11.29 -7.63 17.44
CA VAL A 48 11.14 -7.60 15.98
C VAL A 48 11.84 -8.80 15.33
N LYS A 49 13.06 -9.14 15.77
CA LYS A 49 13.78 -10.32 15.24
C LYS A 49 13.03 -11.62 15.54
N ALA A 50 12.55 -11.81 16.78
CA ALA A 50 11.76 -12.98 17.15
C ALA A 50 10.46 -13.10 16.34
N LEU A 51 9.84 -11.97 15.98
CA LEU A 51 8.67 -11.96 15.11
C LEU A 51 9.00 -12.41 13.69
N TYR A 52 10.12 -11.98 13.10
CA TYR A 52 10.56 -12.46 11.79
C TYR A 52 10.89 -13.95 11.77
N GLU A 53 11.45 -14.48 12.87
CA GLU A 53 11.70 -15.92 12.99
C GLU A 53 10.39 -16.72 13.08
N LYS A 54 9.40 -16.20 13.83
CA LYS A 54 8.09 -16.85 13.99
C LYS A 54 7.19 -16.72 12.77
N TYR A 55 7.31 -15.60 12.05
CA TYR A 55 6.56 -15.26 10.87
C TYR A 55 7.58 -14.85 9.79
N PRO A 56 8.10 -15.81 9.02
CA PRO A 56 9.05 -15.51 7.94
C PRO A 56 8.33 -14.87 6.74
N PHE A 57 9.05 -13.99 6.04
CA PHE A 57 8.47 -13.21 4.94
C PHE A 57 7.97 -14.09 3.79
N GLU A 58 8.70 -15.13 3.43
CA GLU A 58 8.40 -16.01 2.30
C GLU A 58 7.05 -16.71 2.47
N GLU A 59 6.72 -17.10 3.71
CA GLU A 59 5.46 -17.79 4.01
C GLU A 59 4.29 -16.83 4.22
N TYR A 60 4.54 -15.69 4.88
CA TYR A 60 3.47 -14.78 5.35
C TYR A 60 3.29 -13.52 4.51
N GLY A 61 4.37 -13.01 3.93
CA GLY A 61 4.42 -11.79 3.14
C GLY A 61 4.39 -12.07 1.65
N ASP A 62 5.41 -12.72 1.10
CA ASP A 62 5.60 -12.89 -0.36
C ASP A 62 4.39 -13.52 -1.04
N ARG A 63 3.98 -14.71 -0.57
CA ARG A 63 2.81 -15.43 -1.11
C ARG A 63 1.55 -14.59 -1.05
N LEU A 64 1.36 -13.83 0.03
CA LEU A 64 0.19 -13.01 0.25
C LEU A 64 0.18 -11.79 -0.69
N ILE A 65 1.31 -11.11 -0.86
CA ILE A 65 1.46 -10.00 -1.81
C ILE A 65 1.15 -10.49 -3.21
N LYS A 66 1.79 -11.57 -3.67
CA LYS A 66 1.53 -12.15 -5.00
C LYS A 66 0.06 -12.51 -5.21
N THR A 67 -0.57 -13.12 -4.20
CA THR A 67 -2.01 -13.43 -4.25
C THR A 67 -2.86 -12.17 -4.39
N ILE A 68 -2.55 -11.12 -3.64
CA ILE A 68 -3.27 -9.85 -3.70
C ILE A 68 -3.08 -9.18 -5.08
N LEU A 69 -1.85 -9.13 -5.60
CA LEU A 69 -1.58 -8.56 -6.92
C LEU A 69 -2.39 -9.27 -8.02
N LEU A 70 -2.47 -10.60 -7.98
CA LEU A 70 -3.32 -11.38 -8.87
C LEU A 70 -4.80 -11.02 -8.74
N GLN A 71 -5.31 -10.81 -7.52
CA GLN A 71 -6.70 -10.37 -7.27
C GLN A 71 -7.00 -8.98 -7.84
N TYR A 72 -6.00 -8.09 -7.90
CA TYR A 72 -6.11 -6.80 -8.58
C TYR A 72 -5.88 -6.88 -10.10
N GLY A 73 -5.62 -8.08 -10.64
CA GLY A 73 -5.33 -8.26 -12.07
C GLY A 73 -4.00 -7.67 -12.52
N ILE A 74 -3.08 -7.42 -11.57
CA ILE A 74 -1.74 -6.87 -11.84
C ILE A 74 -0.85 -8.03 -12.26
N ARG A 75 -0.33 -7.98 -13.48
CA ARG A 75 0.53 -9.02 -14.05
C ARG A 75 2.00 -8.66 -13.88
N GLU A 76 2.83 -9.69 -13.74
CA GLU A 76 4.28 -9.55 -13.76
C GLU A 76 4.77 -8.87 -15.06
N GLY A 77 5.87 -8.14 -14.96
CA GLY A 77 6.47 -7.37 -16.05
C GLY A 77 5.88 -5.97 -16.25
N LYS A 78 4.83 -5.59 -15.52
CA LYS A 78 4.32 -4.20 -15.50
C LYS A 78 4.98 -3.36 -14.41
N TYR A 79 5.17 -2.06 -14.68
CA TYR A 79 5.67 -1.09 -13.70
C TYR A 79 4.84 -1.12 -12.41
N GLU A 80 3.51 -1.13 -12.52
CA GLU A 80 2.64 -1.14 -11.34
C GLU A 80 2.83 -2.41 -10.48
N CYS A 81 3.27 -3.52 -11.08
CA CYS A 81 3.55 -4.76 -10.36
C CYS A 81 4.75 -4.61 -9.42
N ALA A 82 5.85 -4.01 -9.89
CA ALA A 82 7.04 -3.77 -9.09
C ALA A 82 6.73 -2.83 -7.91
N GLU A 83 6.11 -1.68 -8.21
CA GLU A 83 5.75 -0.68 -7.20
C GLU A 83 4.79 -1.24 -6.14
N CYS A 84 3.77 -2.00 -6.55
CA CYS A 84 2.83 -2.59 -5.62
C CYS A 84 3.48 -3.73 -4.81
N TYR A 85 4.38 -4.50 -5.40
CA TYR A 85 5.13 -5.53 -4.69
C TYR A 85 6.01 -4.91 -3.61
N GLU A 86 6.80 -3.88 -3.94
CA GLU A 86 7.64 -3.14 -3.00
C GLU A 86 6.83 -2.53 -1.85
N ALA A 87 5.70 -1.88 -2.16
CA ALA A 87 4.80 -1.37 -1.13
C ALA A 87 4.24 -2.48 -0.23
N GLY A 88 3.98 -3.67 -0.79
CA GLY A 88 3.58 -4.85 -0.04
C GLY A 88 4.68 -5.36 0.91
N VAL A 89 5.93 -5.40 0.46
CA VAL A 89 7.08 -5.75 1.30
C VAL A 89 7.23 -4.75 2.44
N MET A 90 7.12 -3.45 2.14
CA MET A 90 7.18 -2.39 3.14
C MET A 90 6.07 -2.52 4.19
N ALA A 91 4.84 -2.83 3.76
CA ALA A 91 3.72 -3.13 4.65
C ALA A 91 3.98 -4.33 5.58
N TYR A 92 4.65 -5.37 5.07
CA TYR A 92 5.02 -6.53 5.85
C TYR A 92 6.02 -6.14 6.96
N VAL A 93 7.10 -5.45 6.58
CA VAL A 93 8.12 -4.95 7.51
C VAL A 93 7.49 -4.05 8.57
N TYR A 94 6.66 -3.10 8.14
CA TYR A 94 5.91 -2.24 9.05
C TYR A 94 5.06 -3.05 10.02
N SER A 95 4.34 -4.06 9.54
CA SER A 95 3.48 -4.91 10.37
C SER A 95 4.30 -5.60 11.46
N MET A 96 5.42 -6.24 11.11
CA MET A 96 6.30 -6.91 12.08
C MET A 96 6.81 -5.94 13.15
N ASN A 97 7.21 -4.74 12.75
CA ASN A 97 7.60 -3.71 13.70
C ASN A 97 6.43 -3.32 14.60
N ARG A 98 5.24 -3.08 14.06
CA ARG A 98 4.07 -2.74 14.89
C ARG A 98 3.72 -3.82 15.90
N PHE A 99 3.88 -5.09 15.55
CA PHE A 99 3.64 -6.21 16.47
C PHE A 99 4.62 -6.31 17.63
N ALA A 100 5.82 -5.73 17.52
CA ALA A 100 6.74 -5.67 18.65
C ALA A 100 6.25 -4.76 19.78
N VAL A 101 5.29 -3.87 19.50
CA VAL A 101 4.83 -2.84 20.45
C VAL A 101 3.32 -2.85 20.70
N ILE A 102 2.57 -3.74 20.05
CA ILE A 102 1.13 -3.90 20.26
C ILE A 102 0.80 -5.35 20.54
N GLU A 103 -0.08 -5.59 21.49
CA GLU A 103 -0.71 -6.90 21.64
C GLU A 103 -1.80 -7.05 20.57
N CYS A 104 -1.62 -8.01 19.67
CA CYS A 104 -2.66 -8.34 18.70
C CYS A 104 -2.67 -9.84 18.41
N ILE A 105 -3.81 -10.46 18.75
CA ILE A 105 -4.04 -11.91 18.66
C ILE A 105 -4.33 -12.37 17.22
N TYR A 106 -4.55 -11.44 16.27
CA TYR A 106 -4.92 -11.73 14.88
C TYR A 106 -3.87 -11.28 13.85
N ILE A 107 -2.62 -11.69 14.07
CA ILE A 107 -1.46 -11.25 13.27
C ILE A 107 -1.63 -11.45 11.76
N LYS A 108 -2.06 -12.65 11.31
CA LYS A 108 -2.24 -12.96 9.89
C LYS A 108 -3.26 -12.02 9.22
N ALA A 109 -4.38 -11.76 9.89
CA ALA A 109 -5.45 -10.90 9.37
C ALA A 109 -4.99 -9.44 9.29
N TYR A 110 -4.24 -8.97 10.28
CA TYR A 110 -3.66 -7.64 10.28
C TYR A 110 -2.64 -7.45 9.15
N ILE A 111 -1.68 -8.37 8.99
CA ILE A 111 -0.69 -8.32 7.90
C ILE A 111 -1.42 -8.21 6.55
N LYS A 112 -2.42 -9.06 6.31
CA LYS A 112 -3.25 -9.00 5.10
C LYS A 112 -3.93 -7.64 4.93
N LYS A 113 -4.48 -7.06 5.99
CA LYS A 113 -5.13 -5.76 5.96
C LYS A 113 -4.14 -4.65 5.60
N ILE A 114 -2.96 -4.61 6.22
CA ILE A 114 -1.95 -3.58 5.97
C ILE A 114 -1.37 -3.70 4.56
N ILE A 115 -1.02 -4.91 4.11
CA ILE A 115 -0.54 -5.15 2.74
C ILE A 115 -1.56 -4.66 1.70
N ASN A 116 -2.85 -4.97 1.90
CA ASN A 116 -3.90 -4.46 1.01
C ASN A 116 -3.97 -2.93 0.98
N ILE A 117 -3.80 -2.26 2.12
CA ILE A 117 -3.81 -0.79 2.18
C ILE A 117 -2.63 -0.23 1.39
N TYR A 118 -1.42 -0.76 1.58
CA TYR A 118 -0.23 -0.26 0.91
C TYR A 118 -0.24 -0.52 -0.60
N ILE A 119 -0.71 -1.69 -1.04
CA ILE A 119 -0.90 -1.97 -2.47
C ILE A 119 -1.91 -0.98 -3.08
N LYS A 120 -3.02 -0.67 -2.40
CA LYS A 120 -3.95 0.37 -2.86
C LYS A 120 -3.28 1.74 -2.93
N CYS A 121 -2.46 2.09 -1.94
CA CYS A 121 -1.73 3.35 -1.95
C CYS A 121 -0.77 3.43 -3.13
N ALA A 122 -0.02 2.36 -3.41
CA ALA A 122 0.88 2.28 -4.56
C ALA A 122 0.10 2.43 -5.88
N LEU A 123 -1.03 1.72 -6.04
CA LEU A 123 -1.88 1.88 -7.22
C LEU A 123 -2.41 3.30 -7.43
N VAL A 124 -2.76 4.01 -6.35
CA VAL A 124 -3.19 5.42 -6.45
C VAL A 124 -2.06 6.30 -6.96
N ILE A 125 -0.82 6.04 -6.54
CA ILE A 125 0.37 6.78 -6.95
C ILE A 125 0.75 6.43 -8.40
N CYS A 126 0.85 5.15 -8.76
CA CYS A 126 1.20 4.73 -10.12
C CYS A 126 0.20 5.25 -11.17
N ASN A 127 -1.08 5.33 -10.80
CA ASN A 127 -2.13 5.85 -11.67
C ASN A 127 -2.32 7.38 -11.53
N GLU A 128 -1.42 8.12 -10.88
CA GLU A 128 -1.53 9.58 -10.71
C GLU A 128 -1.72 10.28 -12.06
N SER A 129 -0.90 9.95 -13.06
CA SER A 129 -1.00 10.51 -14.42
C SER A 129 -2.33 10.15 -15.09
N ARG A 130 -2.77 8.89 -15.01
CA ARG A 130 -4.09 8.44 -15.53
C ARG A 130 -5.25 9.15 -14.82
N ASN A 131 -5.14 9.35 -13.50
CA ASN A 131 -6.14 10.05 -12.69
C ASN A 131 -6.24 11.52 -13.08
N ILE A 132 -5.12 12.21 -13.22
CA ILE A 132 -5.06 13.61 -13.67
C ILE A 132 -5.66 13.74 -15.07
N CYS A 133 -5.28 12.84 -16.00
CA CYS A 133 -5.84 12.86 -17.35
C CYS A 133 -7.36 12.68 -17.33
N LYS A 134 -7.88 11.70 -16.57
CA LYS A 134 -9.32 11.45 -16.46
C LYS A 134 -10.08 12.63 -15.84
N GLU A 135 -9.53 13.25 -14.80
CA GLU A 135 -10.16 14.38 -14.11
C GLU A 135 -10.23 15.64 -14.98
N ASN A 136 -9.31 15.80 -15.93
CA ASN A 136 -9.23 16.97 -16.82
C ASN A 136 -9.70 16.70 -18.25
N GLY A 137 -10.23 15.51 -18.55
CA GLY A 137 -10.69 15.13 -19.88
C GLY A 137 -9.56 14.92 -20.91
N PHE A 138 -8.33 14.67 -20.46
CA PHE A 138 -7.20 14.38 -21.33
C PHE A 138 -7.08 12.89 -21.67
N ARG A 139 -6.51 12.60 -22.83
CA ARG A 139 -6.06 11.26 -23.20
C ARG A 139 -4.72 10.97 -22.54
N HIS A 140 -4.64 9.84 -21.82
CA HIS A 140 -3.38 9.36 -21.25
C HIS A 140 -2.55 8.67 -22.34
N ILE A 141 -1.25 8.97 -22.40
CA ILE A 141 -0.28 8.38 -23.34
C ILE A 141 0.92 7.90 -22.52
N GLU A 142 1.26 6.63 -22.65
CA GLU A 142 2.47 6.05 -22.05
C GLU A 142 3.58 5.97 -23.11
N LEU A 143 4.76 6.51 -22.79
CA LEU A 143 5.88 6.58 -23.74
C LEU A 143 6.37 5.17 -24.13
N ASP A 144 6.31 4.20 -23.21
CA ASP A 144 6.69 2.80 -23.46
C ASP A 144 5.80 2.09 -24.51
N GLN A 145 4.64 2.67 -24.87
CA GLN A 145 3.77 2.16 -25.92
C GLN A 145 4.11 2.73 -27.31
N ILE A 146 4.84 3.85 -27.38
CA ILE A 146 5.16 4.53 -28.65
C ILE A 146 6.19 3.71 -29.45
N ASP A 147 7.12 3.03 -28.78
CA ASP A 147 8.12 2.17 -29.42
C ASP A 147 7.53 0.92 -30.11
N ASN A 148 6.29 0.56 -29.80
CA ASN A 148 5.56 -0.52 -30.48
C ASN A 148 4.72 -0.05 -31.66
N ILE A 149 4.51 1.25 -31.84
CA ILE A 149 3.71 1.82 -32.94
C ILE A 149 4.57 2.08 -34.18
N ASN A 150 5.88 2.28 -34.02
CA ASN A 150 6.82 2.53 -35.12
C ASN A 150 7.45 1.24 -35.72
N LYS A 151 6.82 0.07 -35.54
CA LYS A 151 7.32 -1.22 -36.04
C LYS A 151 6.57 -1.80 -37.25
N TYR A 152 5.73 -1.02 -37.91
CA TYR A 152 5.08 -1.40 -39.17
C TYR A 152 5.20 -0.31 -40.22
#